data_AF-A0A956CP55-F1
#
_entry.id   AF-A0A956CP55-F1
#
_cell.length_a   1.000
_cell.length_b   1.000
_cell.length_c   1.000
_cell.angle_alpha   90.00
_cell.angle_beta   90.00
_cell.angle_gamma   90.00
#
_symmetry.space_group_name_H-M   'P 1'
#
loop_
_entity.id
_entity.type
_entity.pdbx_description
1 polymer ?
#
loop_
_entity_poly.entity_id
_entity_poly.type
_entity_poly.pdbx_seq_one_letter_code
_entity_poly.pdbx_strand_id
1 'polypeptide(L)'
;MADSSPIGPWRERMANLSPDRHALAWGTGIAVLGLAIRATNLLDFTELPWFWVPRVDSDVYHRAAKRVAHGDLSLRGISEGLSTAYFYFLGAVYRLCGDDAWAPRLVQAVLGVGTGLLVWRTARRVAGPWLGVV
;
A
#
# COMPACT_ATOMS: atom_id res chain seq x y z
N MET A 1 25.49 32.68 27.47
CA MET A 1 25.65 32.78 25.99
C MET A 1 24.64 31.81 25.42
N ALA A 2 23.48 32.32 24.97
CA ALA A 2 22.34 31.50 24.55
C ALA A 2 22.63 30.91 23.16
N ASP A 3 22.45 29.60 23.03
CA ASP A 3 22.51 28.89 21.75
C ASP A 3 21.38 29.40 20.84
N SER A 4 21.76 30.08 19.76
CA SER A 4 20.88 30.73 18.80
C SER A 4 20.61 29.86 17.57
N SER A 5 20.80 28.54 17.65
CA SER A 5 20.39 27.61 16.60
C SER A 5 18.86 27.69 16.38
N PRO A 6 18.37 28.08 15.18
CA PRO A 6 16.94 28.10 14.86
C PRO A 6 16.32 26.69 14.82
N ILE A 7 17.17 25.66 14.91
CA ILE A 7 16.83 24.25 14.80
C ILE A 7 16.85 23.66 16.22
N GLY A 8 15.94 24.16 17.05
CA GLY A 8 15.73 23.71 18.43
C GLY A 8 15.27 22.24 18.53
N PRO A 9 14.89 21.77 19.75
CA PRO A 9 14.92 20.40 20.32
C PRO A 9 14.39 19.20 19.50
N TRP A 10 13.84 19.43 18.31
CA TRP A 10 13.38 18.45 17.34
C TRP A 10 14.49 17.55 16.81
N ARG A 11 15.71 18.07 16.65
CA ARG A 11 16.87 17.30 16.16
C ARG A 11 17.25 16.17 17.12
N GLU A 12 17.25 16.45 18.43
CA GLU A 12 17.50 15.47 19.49
C GLU A 12 16.36 14.47 19.63
N ARG A 13 15.11 14.93 19.51
CA ARG A 13 13.93 14.04 19.45
C ARG A 13 13.99 13.08 18.26
N MET A 14 14.47 13.52 17.09
CA MET A 14 14.61 12.70 15.90
C MET A 14 15.76 11.69 16.01
N ALA A 15 16.87 12.08 16.65
CA ALA A 15 18.03 11.20 16.88
C ALA A 15 17.71 10.03 17.82
N ASN A 16 16.80 10.23 18.80
CA ASN A 16 16.34 9.19 19.72
C ASN A 16 15.21 8.29 19.18
N LEU A 17 14.83 8.40 17.90
CA LEU A 17 13.85 7.52 17.26
C LEU A 17 14.44 6.20 16.74
N SER A 18 15.55 5.71 17.32
CA SER A 18 15.96 4.33 17.09
C SER A 18 14.84 3.41 17.58
N PRO A 19 14.25 2.58 16.71
CA PRO A 19 13.11 1.77 17.10
C PRO A 19 13.54 0.81 18.20
N ASP A 20 12.87 0.89 19.35
CA ASP A 20 13.07 -0.05 20.44
C ASP A 20 12.74 -1.49 19.98
N ARG A 21 13.29 -2.52 20.65
CA ARG A 21 13.07 -3.91 20.22
C ARG A 21 11.59 -4.31 20.27
N HIS A 22 10.82 -3.76 21.21
CA HIS A 22 9.39 -4.05 21.35
C HIS A 22 8.59 -3.40 20.22
N ALA A 23 8.98 -2.22 19.77
CA ALA A 23 8.42 -1.51 18.64
C ALA A 23 8.62 -2.29 17.35
N LEU A 24 9.82 -2.81 17.12
CA LEU A 24 10.08 -3.67 15.99
C LEU A 24 9.19 -4.92 16.07
N ALA A 25 9.10 -5.56 17.25
CA ALA A 25 8.23 -6.72 17.44
C ALA A 25 6.75 -6.42 17.16
N TRP A 26 6.23 -5.28 17.64
CA TRP A 26 4.84 -4.85 17.38
C TRP A 26 4.62 -4.54 15.90
N GLY A 27 5.52 -3.78 15.28
CA GLY A 27 5.45 -3.47 13.85
C GLY A 27 5.47 -4.75 13.00
N THR A 28 6.38 -5.68 13.30
CA THR A 28 6.42 -7.00 12.64
C THR A 28 5.16 -7.79 12.90
N GLY A 29 4.64 -7.82 14.12
CA GLY A 29 3.38 -8.50 14.46
C GLY A 29 2.20 -7.97 13.65
N ILE A 30 2.05 -6.64 13.55
CA ILE A 30 1.03 -5.98 12.73
C ILE A 30 1.21 -6.34 11.25
N ALA A 31 2.45 -6.33 10.76
CA ALA A 31 2.76 -6.67 9.38
C ALA A 31 2.36 -8.12 9.04
N VAL A 32 2.80 -9.05 9.88
CA VAL A 32 2.56 -10.49 9.70
C VAL A 32 1.08 -10.79 9.81
N LEU A 33 0.40 -10.29 10.84
CA LEU A 33 -1.04 -10.48 11.00
C LEU A 33 -1.83 -9.87 9.83
N GLY A 34 -1.50 -8.65 9.45
CA GLY A 34 -2.14 -7.95 8.34
C GLY A 34 -1.95 -8.64 6.99
N LEU A 35 -0.79 -9.27 6.78
CA LEU A 35 -0.49 -10.05 5.58
C LEU A 35 -1.17 -11.41 5.63
N ALA A 36 -1.20 -12.08 6.79
CA ALA A 36 -1.86 -13.38 6.97
C ALA A 36 -3.36 -13.27 6.67
N ILE A 37 -4.05 -12.29 7.24
CA ILE A 37 -5.49 -12.04 6.97
C ILE A 37 -5.72 -11.78 5.47
N ARG A 38 -4.83 -11.02 4.82
CA ARG A 38 -4.95 -10.75 3.38
C ARG A 38 -4.69 -11.99 2.54
N ALA A 39 -3.74 -12.82 2.93
CA ALA A 39 -3.43 -14.07 2.24
C ALA A 39 -4.59 -15.07 2.37
N THR A 40 -5.16 -15.26 3.56
CA THR A 40 -6.33 -16.14 3.75
C THR A 40 -7.52 -15.64 2.95
N ASN A 41 -7.83 -14.35 3.03
CA ASN A 41 -8.88 -13.76 2.20
C ASN A 41 -8.60 -13.98 0.70
N LEU A 42 -7.37 -13.80 0.25
CA LEU A 42 -7.05 -13.96 -1.16
C LEU A 42 -7.23 -15.42 -1.62
N LEU A 43 -6.87 -16.39 -0.78
CA LEU A 43 -7.09 -17.81 -1.03
C LEU A 43 -8.59 -18.14 -1.09
N ASP A 44 -9.38 -17.67 -0.14
CA ASP A 44 -10.85 -17.86 -0.15
C ASP A 44 -11.46 -17.26 -1.42
N PHE A 45 -10.94 -16.11 -1.85
CA PHE A 45 -11.40 -15.48 -3.08
C PHE A 45 -11.10 -16.30 -4.35
N THR A 46 -10.08 -17.16 -4.36
CA THR A 46 -9.74 -17.97 -5.55
C THR A 46 -10.83 -18.97 -5.94
N GLU A 47 -11.67 -19.37 -4.99
CA GLU A 47 -12.80 -20.27 -5.21
C GLU A 47 -13.94 -19.60 -6.00
N LEU A 48 -13.88 -18.27 -6.14
CA LEU A 48 -14.95 -17.49 -6.70
C LEU A 48 -14.64 -17.13 -8.16
N PRO A 49 -15.61 -17.23 -9.08
CA PRO A 49 -15.38 -16.95 -10.51
C PRO A 49 -14.82 -15.54 -10.80
N TRP A 50 -15.13 -14.56 -9.95
CA TRP A 50 -14.67 -13.17 -10.09
C TRP A 50 -13.20 -12.95 -9.73
N PHE A 51 -12.52 -13.95 -9.19
CA PHE A 51 -11.07 -13.89 -9.03
C PHE A 51 -10.38 -13.84 -10.39
N TRP A 52 -10.78 -14.74 -11.27
CA TRP A 52 -10.19 -14.98 -12.58
C TRP A 52 -10.77 -14.05 -13.64
N VAL A 53 -12.06 -13.72 -13.54
CA VAL A 53 -12.76 -12.88 -14.51
C VAL A 53 -13.15 -11.54 -13.87
N PRO A 54 -12.48 -10.43 -14.21
CA PRO A 54 -12.85 -9.11 -13.71
C PRO A 54 -14.28 -8.75 -14.09
N ARG A 55 -15.00 -8.06 -13.18
CA ARG A 55 -16.38 -7.61 -13.41
C ARG A 55 -16.57 -6.17 -12.93
N VAL A 56 -17.54 -5.47 -13.51
CA VAL A 56 -17.88 -4.07 -13.19
C VAL A 56 -16.64 -3.19 -13.32
N ASP A 57 -16.26 -2.42 -12.31
CA ASP A 57 -15.14 -1.49 -12.37
C ASP A 57 -13.80 -2.20 -12.57
N SER A 58 -13.66 -3.43 -12.06
CA SER A 58 -12.42 -4.21 -12.19
C SER A 58 -12.10 -4.55 -13.64
N ASP A 59 -13.12 -4.73 -14.49
CA ASP A 59 -12.91 -4.95 -15.93
C ASP A 59 -12.37 -3.68 -16.61
N VAL A 60 -12.91 -2.51 -16.25
CA VAL A 60 -12.44 -1.23 -16.79
C VAL A 60 -10.98 -0.99 -16.41
N TYR A 61 -10.63 -1.23 -15.14
CA TYR A 61 -9.24 -1.15 -14.67
C TYR A 61 -8.32 -2.16 -15.37
N HIS A 62 -8.76 -3.41 -15.55
CA HIS A 62 -7.99 -4.44 -16.25
C HIS A 62 -7.70 -4.06 -17.71
N ARG A 63 -8.72 -3.60 -18.45
CA ARG A 63 -8.56 -3.16 -19.85
C ARG A 63 -7.67 -1.93 -19.97
N ALA A 64 -7.82 -0.96 -19.06
CA ALA A 64 -6.97 0.22 -19.02
C ALA A 64 -5.51 -0.15 -18.74
N ALA A 65 -5.27 -1.00 -17.75
CA ALA A 65 -3.92 -1.45 -17.38
C ALA A 65 -3.22 -2.19 -18.51
N LYS A 66 -3.94 -3.05 -19.26
CA LYS A 66 -3.42 -3.69 -20.47
C LYS A 66 -2.96 -2.66 -21.51
N ARG A 67 -3.79 -1.66 -21.80
CA ARG A 67 -3.44 -0.57 -22.73
C ARG A 67 -2.19 0.19 -22.29
N VAL A 68 -2.12 0.58 -21.02
CA VAL A 68 -0.92 1.24 -20.45
C VAL A 68 0.31 0.33 -20.56
N ALA A 69 0.19 -0.96 -20.22
CA ALA A 69 1.29 -1.90 -20.28
C ALA A 69 1.84 -2.06 -21.72
N HIS A 70 0.98 -1.95 -22.73
CA HIS A 70 1.32 -1.94 -24.16
C HIS A 70 1.74 -0.56 -24.70
N GLY A 71 1.80 0.48 -23.86
CA GLY A 71 2.32 1.80 -24.23
C GLY A 71 1.26 2.83 -24.64
N ASP A 72 -0.04 2.50 -24.59
CA ASP A 72 -1.10 3.49 -24.79
C ASP A 72 -1.38 4.26 -23.49
N LEU A 73 -0.68 5.38 -23.34
CA LEU A 73 -0.84 6.31 -22.22
C LEU A 73 -2.00 7.29 -22.44
N SER A 74 -2.60 7.33 -23.62
CA SER A 74 -3.65 8.31 -23.93
C SER A 74 -4.96 7.98 -23.23
N LEU A 75 -5.21 6.69 -22.97
CA LEU A 75 -6.41 6.14 -22.33
C LEU A 75 -7.72 6.66 -22.93
N ARG A 76 -7.69 7.13 -24.18
CA ARG A 76 -8.86 7.70 -24.86
C ARG A 76 -9.98 6.67 -24.92
N GLY A 77 -11.19 7.10 -24.57
CA GLY A 77 -12.40 6.26 -24.58
C GLY A 77 -12.57 5.34 -23.36
N ILE A 78 -11.73 5.45 -22.33
CA ILE A 78 -11.96 4.80 -21.03
C ILE A 78 -12.69 5.77 -20.10
N SER A 79 -13.66 5.27 -19.34
CA SER A 79 -14.72 6.06 -18.68
C SER A 79 -14.22 7.21 -17.80
N GLU A 80 -14.92 8.34 -17.87
CA GLU A 80 -14.58 9.62 -17.22
C GLU A 80 -14.93 9.70 -15.72
N GLY A 81 -14.93 8.57 -14.99
CA GLY A 81 -15.35 8.53 -13.58
C GLY A 81 -14.46 7.72 -12.63
N LEU A 82 -13.41 7.10 -13.15
CA LEU A 82 -12.50 6.24 -12.38
C LEU A 82 -11.15 6.92 -12.17
N SER A 83 -10.37 6.41 -11.21
CA SER A 83 -9.08 7.02 -10.86
C SER A 83 -8.05 6.82 -11.97
N THR A 84 -7.72 7.90 -12.68
CA THR A 84 -6.73 7.87 -13.77
C THR A 84 -5.35 7.44 -13.29
N ALA A 85 -4.94 7.87 -12.10
CA ALA A 85 -3.67 7.47 -11.49
C ALA A 85 -3.59 5.95 -11.29
N TYR A 86 -4.71 5.32 -10.93
CA TYR A 86 -4.74 3.88 -10.69
C TYR A 86 -4.60 3.06 -11.98
N PHE A 87 -5.04 3.58 -13.14
CA PHE A 87 -4.77 2.95 -14.45
C PHE A 87 -3.27 2.84 -14.75
N TYR A 88 -2.51 3.91 -14.50
CA TYR A 88 -1.07 3.92 -14.72
C TYR A 88 -0.33 3.01 -13.75
N PHE A 89 -0.73 3.05 -12.47
CA PHE A 89 -0.18 2.16 -11.45
C PHE A 89 -0.37 0.68 -11.85
N LEU A 90 -1.61 0.30 -12.21
CA LEU A 90 -1.93 -1.07 -12.58
C LEU A 90 -1.23 -1.49 -13.88
N GLY A 91 -1.12 -0.58 -14.85
CA GLY A 91 -0.36 -0.81 -16.08
C GLY A 91 1.14 -1.03 -15.84
N ALA A 92 1.74 -0.30 -14.89
CA ALA A 92 3.11 -0.53 -14.47
C ALA A 92 3.28 -1.90 -13.81
N VAL A 93 2.33 -2.31 -12.96
CA VAL A 93 2.32 -3.67 -12.38
C VAL A 93 2.22 -4.73 -13.48
N TYR A 94 1.32 -4.55 -14.46
CA TYR A 94 1.16 -5.51 -15.54
C TYR A 94 2.39 -5.62 -16.43
N ARG A 95 3.07 -4.51 -16.66
CA ARG A 95 4.33 -4.48 -17.41
C ARG A 95 5.47 -5.22 -16.69
N LEU A 96 5.50 -5.20 -15.36
CA LEU A 96 6.57 -5.81 -14.55
C LEU A 96 6.29 -7.26 -14.18
N CYS A 97 5.03 -7.60 -13.90
CA CYS A 97 4.63 -8.86 -13.28
C CYS A 97 3.69 -9.71 -14.15
N GLY A 98 3.20 -9.19 -15.29
CA GLY A 98 2.16 -9.82 -16.10
C GLY A 98 0.75 -9.37 -15.73
N ASP A 99 -0.23 -9.73 -16.57
CA ASP A 99 -1.64 -9.33 -16.47
C ASP A 99 -2.53 -10.32 -15.70
N ASP A 100 -1.91 -11.29 -15.01
CA ASP A 100 -2.61 -12.28 -14.19
C ASP A 100 -3.37 -11.66 -13.02
N ALA A 101 -4.41 -12.36 -12.57
CA ALA A 101 -5.24 -11.97 -11.43
C ALA A 101 -4.44 -11.79 -10.12
N TRP A 102 -3.33 -12.51 -9.97
CA TRP A 102 -2.51 -12.52 -8.76
C TRP A 102 -1.67 -11.27 -8.57
N ALA A 103 -0.95 -10.84 -9.61
CA ALA A 103 0.02 -9.74 -9.52
C ALA A 103 -0.55 -8.47 -8.87
N PRO A 104 -1.68 -7.90 -9.32
CA PRO A 104 -2.19 -6.66 -8.74
C PRO A 104 -2.70 -6.85 -7.30
N ARG A 105 -3.26 -8.01 -6.97
CA ARG A 105 -3.80 -8.30 -5.64
C ARG A 105 -2.69 -8.50 -4.60
N LEU A 106 -1.60 -9.16 -5.00
CA LEU A 106 -0.41 -9.31 -4.17
C LEU A 106 0.25 -7.96 -3.89
N VAL A 107 0.41 -7.13 -4.93
CA VAL A 107 0.96 -5.77 -4.77
C VAL A 107 0.06 -4.94 -3.85
N GLN A 108 -1.26 -4.98 -4.03
CA GLN A 108 -2.22 -4.31 -3.14
C GLN A 108 -2.16 -4.83 -1.71
N ALA A 109 -1.95 -6.13 -1.50
CA ALA A 109 -1.83 -6.69 -0.16
C ALA A 109 -0.59 -6.14 0.56
N VAL A 110 0.55 -6.09 -0.13
CA VAL A 110 1.80 -5.52 0.40
C VAL A 110 1.64 -4.02 0.68
N LEU A 111 1.06 -3.26 -0.26
CA LEU A 111 0.82 -1.83 -0.07
C LEU A 111 -0.14 -1.57 1.10
N GLY A 112 -1.20 -2.36 1.25
CA GLY A 112 -2.14 -2.23 2.36
C GLY A 112 -1.49 -2.46 3.72
N VAL A 113 -0.62 -3.48 3.84
CA VAL A 113 0.17 -3.70 5.06
C VAL A 113 1.16 -2.56 5.29
N GLY A 114 1.85 -2.11 4.24
CA GLY A 114 2.77 -0.97 4.30
C GLY A 114 2.09 0.30 4.82
N THR A 115 0.89 0.61 4.33
CA THR A 115 0.09 1.73 4.83
C THR A 115 -0.24 1.57 6.31
N GLY A 116 -0.65 0.38 6.76
CA GLY A 116 -0.88 0.11 8.19
C GLY A 116 0.35 0.36 9.05
N LEU A 117 1.53 -0.05 8.59
CA LEU A 117 2.80 0.21 9.29
C LEU A 117 3.16 1.70 9.32
N LEU A 118 2.89 2.43 8.24
CA LEU A 118 3.10 3.87 8.19
C LEU A 118 2.16 4.61 9.14
N VAL A 119 0.90 4.18 9.25
CA VAL A 119 -0.07 4.71 10.22
C VAL A 119 0.40 4.45 11.65
N TRP A 120 0.75 3.20 11.98
CA TRP A 120 1.32 2.84 13.30
C TRP A 120 2.54 3.69 13.64
N ARG A 121 3.49 3.84 12.71
CA ARG A 121 4.70 4.65 12.90
C ARG A 121 4.37 6.13 13.11
N THR A 122 3.37 6.65 12.40
CA THR A 122 2.95 8.05 12.50
C THR A 122 2.20 8.30 13.81
N ALA A 123 1.29 7.42 14.20
CA ALA A 123 0.57 7.50 15.47
C ALA A 123 1.53 7.51 16.66
N ARG A 124 2.56 6.64 16.66
CA ARG A 124 3.60 6.64 17.70
C ARG A 124 4.41 7.93 17.78
N ARG A 125 4.60 8.62 16.66
CA ARG A 125 5.33 9.90 16.60
C ARG A 125 4.50 11.06 17.14
N VAL A 126 3.19 11.06 16.91
CA VAL A 126 2.31 12.19 17.24
C VAL A 126 1.67 12.05 18.63
N ALA A 127 1.21 10.84 18.98
CA ALA A 127 0.32 10.63 20.13
C ALA A 127 0.93 9.74 21.23
N GLY A 128 2.15 9.23 21.05
CA GLY A 128 2.83 8.35 22.01
C GLY A 128 2.58 6.85 21.77
N PRO A 129 3.21 5.97 22.57
CA PRO A 129 3.31 4.53 22.25
C PRO A 129 1.98 3.77 22.25
N TRP A 130 1.04 4.17 23.10
CA TRP A 130 -0.22 3.45 23.34
C TRP A 130 -1.28 3.69 22.25
N LEU A 131 -1.29 4.87 21.63
CA LEU A 131 -2.21 5.22 20.53
C LEU A 131 -1.79 4.66 19.17
N GLY A 132 -0.61 4.03 19.06
CA GLY A 132 -0.19 3.38 17.82
C GLY A 132 -0.83 2.01 17.59
N VAL A 133 -1.34 1.37 18.64
CA VAL A 133 -1.83 -0.02 18.60
C VAL A 133 -3.36 -0.11 18.48
N VAL A 134 -4.08 0.95 18.89
CA VAL A 134 -5.55 1.08 18.81
C VAL A 134 -5.92 1.75 17.50
#